data_AF-A0A1B5KVS6-F1
#
_entry.id   AF-A0A1B5KVS6-F1
#
_cell.length_a   1.000
_cell.length_b   1.000
_cell.length_c   1.000
_cell.angle_alpha   90.00
_cell.angle_beta   90.00
_cell.angle_gamma   90.00
#
_symmetry.space_group_name_H-M   'P 1'
#
loop_
_entity.id
_entity.type
_entity.pdbx_description
1 polymer ?
#
loop_
_entity_poly.entity_id
_entity_poly.type
_entity_poly.pdbx_seq_one_letter_code
_entity_poly.pdbx_strand_id
1 'polypeptide(L)'
;MLLNVYSTLDFLHNVYRLSFHNGPLIWAAHLFSRTYVTNLRHPGFVYNDSVGETRRELGTYLGKTLSAVNAALQKPEGAFRDDVLATIWVLTNYEQIRALINNSECPPESIEWLAAIRDGPYEWEEFPLVVSFFVTTCTRVQATVVDIFDRVDFAAAEKQFEWLVEQLSEAESKVNQHMARAAAVDAKPADVYMRNLHYTAVIKGHGHISLLCNFLAHRAGSRISLGRLRGQRAQALQAVQAAARSILDSLPESLYYSAVADRGDEAGPRVLFDALKMIWPLTCVLLNPTTSAENKAEAEAALKFIGRQFGVRQALRTYQTPAPLPAEAQVPLDL
;
A
#
# COMPACT_ATOMS: atom_id res chain seq x y z
N MET A 1 12.96 -13.40 -2.36
CA MET A 1 12.14 -12.18 -2.56
C MET A 1 11.55 -11.67 -1.26
N LEU A 2 10.68 -12.42 -0.57
CA LEU A 2 10.08 -12.02 0.71
C LEU A 2 11.12 -11.51 1.72
N LEU A 3 12.19 -12.28 1.93
CA LEU A 3 13.29 -11.93 2.85
C LEU A 3 14.08 -10.69 2.45
N ASN A 4 14.06 -10.32 1.17
CA ASN A 4 14.72 -9.10 0.71
C ASN A 4 13.79 -7.89 0.84
N VAL A 5 12.47 -8.10 0.78
CA VAL A 5 11.47 -7.06 1.05
C VAL A 5 11.47 -6.67 2.51
N TYR A 6 11.50 -7.66 3.40
CA TYR A 6 11.58 -7.45 4.84
C TYR A 6 12.99 -7.64 5.38
N SER A 7 14.01 -7.13 4.69
CA SER A 7 15.42 -7.35 5.08
C SER A 7 15.77 -6.75 6.44
N THR A 8 14.91 -5.88 6.98
CA THR A 8 15.03 -5.26 8.31
C THR A 8 14.21 -5.99 9.38
N LEU A 9 13.38 -6.97 9.01
CA LEU A 9 12.67 -7.83 9.97
C LEU A 9 13.47 -9.11 10.19
N ASP A 10 14.43 -9.04 11.12
CA ASP A 10 15.32 -10.16 11.48
C ASP A 10 14.53 -11.42 11.86
N PHE A 11 13.35 -11.25 12.47
CA PHE A 11 12.41 -12.32 12.78
C PHE A 11 11.99 -13.10 11.52
N LEU A 12 11.44 -12.45 10.50
CA LEU A 12 11.03 -13.14 9.27
C LEU A 12 12.20 -13.86 8.61
N HIS A 13 13.40 -13.30 8.69
CA HIS A 13 14.61 -13.93 8.17
C HIS A 13 14.96 -15.21 8.94
N ASN A 14 14.94 -15.15 10.26
CA ASN A 14 15.25 -16.28 11.14
C ASN A 14 14.21 -17.39 11.01
N VAL A 15 12.92 -17.04 10.99
CA VAL A 15 11.81 -18.00 10.88
C VAL A 15 11.78 -18.68 9.52
N TYR A 16 12.02 -17.93 8.44
CA TYR A 16 12.03 -18.51 7.10
C TYR A 16 13.19 -19.50 6.90
N ARG A 17 14.36 -19.24 7.51
CA ARG A 17 15.49 -20.18 7.50
C ARG A 17 15.18 -21.50 8.21
N LEU A 18 14.33 -21.47 9.23
CA LEU A 18 13.95 -22.62 10.05
C LEU A 18 12.68 -23.33 9.55
N SER A 19 12.00 -22.77 8.54
CA SER A 19 10.74 -23.28 8.04
C SER A 19 10.91 -24.47 7.08
N PHE A 20 10.08 -25.49 7.26
CA PHE A 20 10.09 -26.71 6.42
C PHE A 20 9.50 -26.46 5.03
N HIS A 21 9.96 -27.25 4.04
CA HIS A 21 9.40 -27.27 2.69
C HIS A 21 7.90 -27.66 2.75
N ASN A 22 7.00 -26.78 2.28
CA ASN A 22 5.52 -26.89 2.29
C ASN A 22 4.77 -26.55 3.60
N GLY A 23 5.03 -25.38 4.18
CA GLY A 23 4.24 -24.80 5.29
C GLY A 23 3.42 -23.55 4.92
N PRO A 24 2.57 -23.05 5.84
CA PRO A 24 1.75 -21.84 5.62
C PRO A 24 2.59 -20.60 5.30
N LEU A 25 3.78 -20.46 5.89
CA LEU A 25 4.70 -19.37 5.57
C LEU A 25 5.19 -19.41 4.12
N ILE A 26 5.41 -20.60 3.56
CA ILE A 26 5.80 -20.76 2.16
C ILE A 26 4.64 -20.40 1.23
N TRP A 27 3.41 -20.76 1.58
CA TRP A 27 2.22 -20.38 0.82
C TRP A 27 1.94 -18.87 0.89
N ALA A 28 2.09 -18.25 2.06
CA ALA A 28 2.00 -16.80 2.22
C ALA A 28 3.10 -16.07 1.44
N ALA A 29 4.34 -16.56 1.51
CA ALA A 29 5.44 -16.02 0.71
C ALA A 29 5.16 -16.14 -0.80
N HIS A 30 4.54 -17.25 -1.22
CA HIS A 30 4.11 -17.43 -2.60
C HIS A 30 3.03 -16.42 -3.00
N LEU A 31 1.98 -16.24 -2.19
CA LEU A 31 0.92 -15.23 -2.40
C LEU A 31 1.48 -13.81 -2.49
N PHE A 32 2.31 -13.43 -1.52
CA PHE A 32 2.99 -12.14 -1.49
C PHE A 32 3.82 -11.98 -2.75
N SER A 33 4.59 -13.01 -3.11
CA SER A 33 5.47 -12.91 -4.27
C SER A 33 4.75 -12.78 -5.59
N ARG A 34 3.69 -13.58 -5.79
CA ARG A 34 2.83 -13.51 -6.95
C ARG A 34 2.06 -12.20 -6.95
N THR A 35 1.68 -11.64 -5.83
CA THR A 35 0.99 -10.33 -5.83
C THR A 35 1.93 -9.22 -6.25
N TYR A 36 3.13 -9.20 -5.67
CA TYR A 36 4.15 -8.22 -6.00
C TYR A 36 4.65 -8.34 -7.45
N VAL A 37 4.70 -9.56 -8.01
CA VAL A 37 5.23 -9.84 -9.36
C VAL A 37 4.11 -9.94 -10.42
N THR A 38 2.91 -10.39 -10.07
CA THR A 38 1.84 -10.71 -11.05
C THR A 38 0.57 -9.88 -10.95
N ASN A 39 0.23 -9.24 -9.83
CA ASN A 39 -0.96 -8.35 -9.78
C ASN A 39 -0.75 -7.00 -10.50
N LEU A 40 0.44 -6.77 -11.06
CA LEU A 40 0.70 -5.74 -12.05
C LEU A 40 0.37 -6.17 -13.49
N ARG A 41 -0.25 -7.35 -13.69
CA ARG A 41 -0.81 -7.76 -14.99
C ARG A 41 -2.23 -7.24 -15.17
N HIS A 42 -2.35 -5.97 -15.52
CA HIS A 42 -3.49 -5.53 -16.33
C HIS A 42 -3.05 -4.82 -17.63
N PRO A 43 -2.23 -5.44 -18.51
CA PRO A 43 -2.33 -5.15 -19.93
C PRO A 43 -3.62 -5.80 -20.44
N GLY A 44 -4.50 -5.04 -21.08
CA GLY A 44 -5.70 -5.52 -21.78
C GLY A 44 -5.46 -6.50 -22.94
N PHE A 45 -4.30 -7.17 -22.99
CA PHE A 45 -3.89 -8.13 -24.00
C PHE A 45 -3.00 -9.23 -23.40
N VAL A 46 -3.57 -10.10 -22.57
CA VAL A 46 -3.07 -11.46 -22.31
C VAL A 46 -4.29 -12.37 -22.17
N TYR A 47 -4.28 -13.53 -22.84
CA TYR A 47 -5.31 -14.56 -22.87
C TYR A 47 -6.12 -14.68 -21.56
N ASN A 48 -7.45 -14.53 -21.65
CA ASN A 48 -8.41 -14.60 -20.53
C ASN A 48 -8.27 -15.89 -19.69
N ASP A 49 -7.84 -17.00 -20.29
CA ASP A 49 -7.68 -18.29 -19.60
C ASP A 49 -6.54 -18.25 -18.55
N SER A 50 -5.45 -17.55 -18.84
CA SER A 50 -4.29 -17.42 -17.92
C SER A 50 -4.61 -16.57 -16.68
N VAL A 51 -5.59 -15.67 -16.79
CA VAL A 51 -6.09 -14.82 -15.70
C VAL A 51 -6.94 -15.64 -14.74
N GLY A 52 -7.85 -16.47 -15.27
CA GLY A 52 -8.67 -17.39 -14.48
C GLY A 52 -7.81 -18.40 -13.71
N GLU A 53 -6.77 -18.93 -14.36
CA GLU A 53 -5.84 -19.88 -13.75
C GLU A 53 -5.01 -19.24 -12.62
N THR A 54 -4.46 -18.04 -12.84
CA THR A 54 -3.71 -17.30 -11.81
C THR A 54 -4.59 -16.94 -10.62
N ARG A 55 -5.83 -16.49 -10.86
CA ARG A 55 -6.79 -16.18 -9.79
C ARG A 55 -7.18 -17.42 -8.99
N ARG A 56 -7.36 -18.57 -9.66
CA ARG A 56 -7.66 -19.85 -9.02
C ARG A 56 -6.48 -20.37 -8.19
N GLU A 57 -5.26 -20.23 -8.70
CA GLU A 57 -4.03 -20.57 -7.99
C GLU A 57 -3.89 -19.71 -6.71
N LEU A 58 -4.00 -18.38 -6.83
CA LEU A 58 -3.95 -17.47 -5.69
C LEU A 58 -5.06 -17.77 -4.67
N GLY A 59 -6.29 -18.04 -5.13
CA GLY A 59 -7.39 -18.44 -4.25
C GLY A 59 -7.10 -19.75 -3.50
N THR A 60 -6.43 -20.71 -4.14
CA THR A 60 -6.04 -21.98 -3.53
C THR A 60 -4.98 -21.78 -2.45
N TYR A 61 -3.92 -21.01 -2.72
CA TYR A 61 -2.90 -20.72 -1.72
C TYR A 61 -3.46 -19.87 -0.57
N LEU A 62 -4.33 -18.91 -0.86
CA LEU A 62 -4.99 -18.10 0.18
C LEU A 62 -5.85 -18.99 1.09
N GLY A 63 -6.72 -19.82 0.51
CA GLY A 63 -7.57 -20.74 1.28
C GLY A 63 -6.75 -21.68 2.17
N LYS A 64 -5.68 -22.30 1.63
CA LYS A 64 -4.77 -23.15 2.41
C LYS A 64 -4.09 -22.40 3.55
N THR A 65 -3.60 -21.20 3.28
CA THR A 65 -2.90 -20.39 4.28
C THR A 65 -3.86 -19.96 5.40
N LEU A 66 -5.05 -19.47 5.06
CA LEU A 66 -6.07 -19.07 6.03
C LEU A 66 -6.54 -20.26 6.89
N SER A 67 -6.78 -21.43 6.29
CA SER A 67 -7.15 -22.62 7.06
C SER A 67 -6.04 -23.04 8.04
N ALA A 68 -4.78 -22.99 7.63
CA ALA A 68 -3.65 -23.35 8.47
C ALA A 68 -3.42 -22.34 9.62
N VAL A 69 -3.51 -21.03 9.33
CA VAL A 69 -3.43 -19.97 10.33
C VAL A 69 -4.58 -20.10 11.33
N ASN A 70 -5.82 -20.23 10.86
CA ASN A 70 -6.97 -20.40 11.74
C ASN A 70 -6.81 -21.63 12.65
N ALA A 71 -6.41 -22.78 12.09
CA ALA A 71 -6.16 -23.99 12.88
C ALA A 71 -5.04 -23.81 13.92
N ALA A 72 -4.04 -22.97 13.65
CA ALA A 72 -3.00 -22.63 14.61
C ALA A 72 -3.50 -21.69 15.72
N LEU A 73 -4.30 -20.68 15.36
CA LEU A 73 -4.88 -19.73 16.32
C LEU A 73 -5.86 -20.37 17.30
N GLN A 74 -6.48 -21.51 16.94
CA GLN A 74 -7.34 -22.29 17.85
C GLN A 74 -6.58 -23.06 18.94
N LYS A 75 -5.24 -23.15 18.86
CA LYS A 75 -4.42 -23.86 19.85
C LYS A 75 -3.88 -22.89 20.91
N PRO A 76 -3.80 -23.30 22.19
CA PRO A 76 -3.06 -22.53 23.20
C PRO A 76 -1.65 -22.24 22.71
N GLU A 77 -1.22 -20.98 22.83
CA GLU A 77 0.08 -20.48 22.36
C GLU A 77 0.34 -20.57 20.85
N GLY A 78 -0.61 -21.08 20.06
CA GLY A 78 -0.44 -21.21 18.61
C GLY A 78 -0.30 -19.87 17.89
N ALA A 79 -0.88 -18.80 18.46
CA ALA A 79 -0.71 -17.42 18.00
C ALA A 79 0.71 -16.87 18.22
N PHE A 80 1.48 -17.44 19.15
CA PHE A 80 2.85 -17.00 19.46
C PHE A 80 3.91 -17.83 18.72
N ARG A 81 3.49 -18.78 17.90
CA ARG A 81 4.41 -19.52 17.04
C ARG A 81 4.98 -18.59 15.98
N ASP A 82 6.29 -18.57 15.92
CA ASP A 82 7.09 -17.81 14.96
C ASP A 82 6.64 -17.98 13.50
N ASP A 83 6.42 -19.22 13.05
CA ASP A 83 5.99 -19.49 11.68
C ASP A 83 4.57 -18.96 11.40
N VAL A 84 3.71 -18.93 12.42
CA VAL A 84 2.34 -18.43 12.34
C VAL A 84 2.33 -16.91 12.31
N LEU A 85 3.05 -16.23 13.22
CA LEU A 85 3.19 -14.77 13.22
C LEU A 85 3.80 -14.26 11.92
N ALA A 86 4.85 -14.92 11.43
CA ALA A 86 5.44 -14.61 10.13
C ALA A 86 4.44 -14.78 8.98
N THR A 87 3.63 -15.84 9.00
CA THR A 87 2.59 -16.07 7.98
C THR A 87 1.53 -14.97 8.03
N ILE A 88 1.04 -14.64 9.22
CA ILE A 88 0.05 -13.59 9.45
C ILE A 88 0.56 -12.24 8.94
N TRP A 89 1.82 -11.90 9.25
CA TRP A 89 2.45 -10.66 8.79
C TRP A 89 2.43 -10.52 7.27
N VAL A 90 2.81 -11.59 6.58
CA VAL A 90 2.89 -11.64 5.11
C VAL A 90 1.50 -11.58 4.48
N LEU A 91 0.52 -12.28 5.07
CA LEU A 91 -0.88 -12.21 4.63
C LEU A 91 -1.45 -10.81 4.80
N THR A 92 -1.22 -10.16 5.95
CA THR A 92 -1.71 -8.81 6.20
C THR A 92 -1.16 -7.82 5.17
N ASN A 93 0.14 -7.86 4.88
CA ASN A 93 0.74 -7.01 3.86
C ASN A 93 0.19 -7.29 2.46
N TYR A 94 -0.04 -8.57 2.13
CA TYR A 94 -0.67 -8.97 0.87
C TYR A 94 -2.08 -8.38 0.73
N GLU A 95 -2.90 -8.50 1.77
CA GLU A 95 -4.27 -7.97 1.82
C GLU A 95 -4.28 -6.45 1.73
N GLN A 96 -3.41 -5.76 2.46
CA GLN A 96 -3.29 -4.31 2.45
C GLN A 96 -2.89 -3.75 1.08
N ILE A 97 -1.88 -4.35 0.43
CA ILE A 97 -1.48 -3.95 -0.92
C ILE A 97 -2.65 -4.15 -1.89
N ARG A 98 -3.31 -5.31 -1.83
CA ARG A 98 -4.46 -5.61 -2.69
C ARG A 98 -5.62 -4.64 -2.48
N ALA A 99 -5.91 -4.30 -1.23
CA ALA A 99 -6.95 -3.34 -0.86
C ALA A 99 -6.63 -1.94 -1.38
N LEU A 100 -5.40 -1.44 -1.19
CA LEU A 100 -4.93 -0.16 -1.74
C LEU A 100 -4.99 -0.11 -3.28
N ILE A 101 -4.64 -1.21 -3.96
CA ILE A 101 -4.72 -1.30 -5.43
C ILE A 101 -6.17 -1.18 -5.88
N ASN A 102 -7.06 -1.99 -5.29
CA ASN A 102 -8.43 -2.16 -5.77
C ASN A 102 -9.43 -1.14 -5.21
N ASN A 103 -8.96 -0.17 -4.41
CA ASN A 103 -9.82 0.73 -3.64
C ASN A 103 -10.84 -0.01 -2.76
N SER A 104 -10.51 -1.19 -2.26
CA SER A 104 -11.37 -1.96 -1.36
C SER A 104 -10.90 -1.80 0.08
N GLU A 105 -11.75 -2.20 1.02
CA GLU A 105 -11.37 -2.34 2.43
C GLU A 105 -10.55 -3.63 2.60
N CYS A 106 -9.64 -3.64 3.57
CA CYS A 106 -9.03 -4.88 4.05
C CYS A 106 -10.11 -5.80 4.65
N PRO A 107 -9.94 -7.13 4.58
CA PRO A 107 -10.86 -8.05 5.24
C PRO A 107 -10.91 -7.80 6.76
N PRO A 108 -12.07 -7.92 7.43
CA PRO A 108 -12.19 -7.71 8.88
C PRO A 108 -11.18 -8.53 9.70
N GLU A 109 -10.88 -9.74 9.26
CA GLU A 109 -9.91 -10.65 9.86
C GLU A 109 -8.50 -10.03 9.97
N SER A 110 -8.15 -9.09 9.10
CA SER A 110 -6.86 -8.38 9.16
C SER A 110 -6.67 -7.58 10.46
N ILE A 111 -7.75 -7.14 11.10
CA ILE A 111 -7.69 -6.45 12.40
C ILE A 111 -7.34 -7.43 13.51
N GLU A 112 -7.94 -8.62 13.50
CA GLU A 112 -7.66 -9.69 14.46
C GLU A 112 -6.21 -10.17 14.32
N TRP A 113 -5.73 -10.27 13.09
CA TRP A 113 -4.34 -10.60 12.76
C TRP A 113 -3.35 -9.56 13.28
N LEU A 114 -3.64 -8.28 13.08
CA LEU A 114 -2.82 -7.19 13.62
C LEU A 114 -2.85 -7.15 15.15
N ALA A 115 -3.98 -7.48 15.77
CA ALA A 115 -4.07 -7.63 17.22
C ALA A 115 -3.21 -8.79 17.73
N ALA A 116 -3.24 -9.94 17.04
CA ALA A 116 -2.39 -11.08 17.39
C ALA A 116 -0.89 -10.76 17.29
N ILE A 117 -0.49 -9.97 16.28
CA ILE A 117 0.89 -9.47 16.14
C ILE A 117 1.23 -8.51 17.30
N ARG A 118 0.34 -7.55 17.58
CA ARG A 118 0.52 -6.56 18.67
C ARG A 118 0.72 -7.22 20.03
N ASP A 119 -0.07 -8.25 20.30
CA ASP A 119 -0.06 -8.95 21.59
C ASP A 119 1.04 -10.03 21.64
N GLY A 120 1.81 -10.19 20.55
CA GLY A 120 2.95 -11.08 20.45
C GLY A 120 4.17 -10.59 21.24
N PRO A 121 5.18 -11.46 21.46
CA PRO A 121 6.29 -11.19 22.36
C PRO A 121 7.38 -10.24 21.79
N TYR A 122 7.17 -9.63 20.62
CA TYR A 122 8.22 -8.96 19.85
C TYR A 122 8.10 -7.42 19.89
N GLU A 123 9.04 -6.76 20.59
CA GLU A 123 9.04 -5.29 20.76
C GLU A 123 9.49 -4.51 19.49
N TRP A 124 10.23 -5.15 18.57
CA TRP A 124 10.84 -4.50 17.40
C TRP A 124 9.90 -4.31 16.19
N GLU A 125 8.63 -4.69 16.31
CA GLU A 125 7.62 -4.57 15.25
C GLU A 125 6.74 -3.32 15.35
N GLU A 126 7.02 -2.41 16.30
CA GLU A 126 6.15 -1.27 16.59
C GLU A 126 5.92 -0.37 15.35
N PHE A 127 6.99 0.03 14.63
CA PHE A 127 6.83 0.86 13.43
C PHE A 127 6.05 0.16 12.30
N PRO A 128 6.45 -1.05 11.85
CA PRO A 128 5.67 -1.81 10.87
C PRO A 128 4.19 -1.98 11.27
N LEU A 129 3.92 -2.26 12.55
CA LEU A 129 2.58 -2.48 13.07
C LEU A 129 1.73 -1.21 13.05
N VAL A 130 2.28 -0.07 13.50
CA VAL A 130 1.61 1.24 13.47
C VAL A 130 1.31 1.66 12.02
N VAL A 131 2.24 1.44 11.10
CA VAL A 131 2.00 1.65 9.66
C VAL A 131 0.86 0.75 9.17
N SER A 132 0.84 -0.51 9.57
CA SER A 132 -0.17 -1.47 9.14
C SER A 132 -1.59 -1.08 9.59
N PHE A 133 -1.76 -0.64 10.84
CA PHE A 133 -3.04 -0.09 11.31
C PHE A 133 -3.47 1.16 10.53
N PHE A 134 -2.53 2.04 10.20
CA PHE A 134 -2.80 3.21 9.37
C PHE A 134 -3.23 2.81 7.95
N VAL A 135 -2.55 1.84 7.32
CA VAL A 135 -2.92 1.34 5.99
C VAL A 135 -4.34 0.74 6.01
N THR A 136 -4.67 -0.06 7.02
CA THR A 136 -6.03 -0.60 7.18
C THR A 136 -7.08 0.51 7.28
N THR A 137 -6.79 1.57 8.04
CA THR A 137 -7.67 2.76 8.12
C THR A 137 -7.82 3.45 6.76
N CYS A 138 -6.73 3.65 6.02
CA CYS A 138 -6.75 4.21 4.68
C CYS A 138 -7.59 3.38 3.71
N THR A 139 -7.48 2.05 3.78
CA THR A 139 -8.25 1.14 2.92
C THR A 139 -9.76 1.19 3.18
N ARG A 140 -10.17 1.39 4.44
CA ARG A 140 -11.56 1.64 4.78
C ARG A 140 -12.03 3.00 4.24
N VAL A 141 -11.27 4.07 4.52
CA VAL A 141 -11.62 5.42 4.06
C VAL A 141 -11.77 5.47 2.54
N GLN A 142 -10.81 4.95 1.77
CA GLN A 142 -10.92 4.92 0.31
C GLN A 142 -12.13 4.11 -0.16
N ALA A 143 -12.42 2.96 0.46
CA ALA A 143 -13.51 2.09 0.03
C ALA A 143 -14.88 2.73 0.28
N THR A 144 -15.03 3.39 1.43
CA THR A 144 -16.23 4.18 1.73
C THR A 144 -16.40 5.32 0.73
N VAL A 145 -15.33 6.04 0.38
CA VAL A 145 -15.40 7.12 -0.61
C VAL A 145 -15.75 6.58 -2.01
N VAL A 146 -15.19 5.45 -2.41
CA VAL A 146 -15.54 4.81 -3.70
C VAL A 146 -16.99 4.36 -3.73
N ASP A 147 -17.52 3.73 -2.68
CA ASP A 147 -18.95 3.35 -2.64
C ASP A 147 -19.88 4.58 -2.73
N ILE A 148 -19.50 5.70 -2.10
CA ILE A 148 -20.19 6.98 -2.22
C ILE A 148 -20.18 7.47 -3.68
N PHE A 149 -19.04 7.39 -4.37
CA PHE A 149 -18.89 7.82 -5.75
C PHE A 149 -19.67 6.92 -6.73
N ASP A 150 -19.61 5.60 -6.54
CA ASP A 150 -20.31 4.63 -7.38
C ASP A 150 -21.83 4.82 -7.31
N ARG A 151 -22.35 5.27 -6.15
CA ARG A 151 -23.77 5.57 -5.93
C ARG A 151 -24.16 7.02 -6.19
N VAL A 152 -23.18 7.91 -6.38
CA VAL A 152 -23.36 9.37 -6.43
C VAL A 152 -24.13 9.87 -5.19
N ASP A 153 -23.79 9.34 -4.01
CA ASP A 153 -24.55 9.56 -2.77
C ASP A 153 -24.05 10.77 -1.97
N PHE A 154 -24.54 11.95 -2.36
CA PHE A 154 -24.28 13.20 -1.66
C PHE A 154 -24.70 13.22 -0.19
N ALA A 155 -25.75 12.48 0.18
CA ALA A 155 -26.24 12.44 1.55
C ALA A 155 -25.30 11.64 2.45
N ALA A 156 -24.85 10.48 1.98
CA ALA A 156 -23.83 9.67 2.64
C ALA A 156 -22.50 10.43 2.72
N ALA A 157 -22.09 11.10 1.64
CA ALA A 157 -20.88 11.93 1.61
C ALA A 157 -20.88 12.97 2.74
N GLU A 158 -21.94 13.76 2.86
CA GLU A 158 -22.04 14.81 3.88
C GLU A 158 -22.12 14.24 5.30
N LYS A 159 -22.87 13.15 5.49
CA LYS A 159 -23.01 12.50 6.79
C LYS A 159 -21.68 11.94 7.29
N GLN A 160 -20.84 11.42 6.41
CA GLN A 160 -19.62 10.69 6.76
C GLN A 160 -18.35 11.53 6.67
N PHE A 161 -18.39 12.71 6.03
CA PHE A 161 -17.22 13.53 5.74
C PHE A 161 -16.30 13.77 6.94
N GLU A 162 -16.81 14.36 8.02
CA GLU A 162 -15.98 14.71 9.18
C GLU A 162 -15.42 13.45 9.86
N TRP A 163 -16.21 12.37 9.94
CA TRP A 163 -15.78 11.10 10.51
C TRP A 163 -14.67 10.43 9.70
N LEU A 164 -14.72 10.51 8.37
CA LEU A 164 -13.67 9.99 7.49
C LEU A 164 -12.37 10.79 7.62
N VAL A 165 -12.48 12.12 7.68
CA VAL A 165 -11.35 13.05 7.85
C VAL A 165 -10.68 12.84 9.21
N GLU A 166 -11.47 12.74 10.29
CA GLU A 166 -10.98 12.56 11.66
C GLU A 166 -10.23 11.24 11.81
N GLN A 167 -10.81 10.13 11.35
CA GLN A 167 -10.14 8.82 11.45
C GLN A 167 -8.82 8.76 10.68
N LEU A 168 -8.78 9.32 9.47
CA LEU A 168 -7.55 9.33 8.67
C LEU A 168 -6.48 10.15 9.40
N SER A 169 -6.85 11.32 9.90
CA SER A 169 -5.94 12.24 10.60
C SER A 169 -5.44 11.66 11.93
N GLU A 170 -6.31 11.01 12.70
CA GLU A 170 -5.96 10.37 13.97
C GLU A 170 -4.99 9.19 13.73
N ALA A 171 -5.30 8.34 12.75
CA ALA A 171 -4.45 7.21 12.41
C ALA A 171 -3.08 7.65 11.88
N GLU A 172 -3.04 8.69 11.04
CA GLU A 172 -1.79 9.26 10.53
C GLU A 172 -0.95 9.90 11.64
N SER A 173 -1.59 10.61 12.58
CA SER A 173 -0.92 11.23 13.72
C SER A 173 -0.16 10.20 14.56
N LYS A 174 -0.69 8.98 14.72
CA LYS A 174 0.00 7.88 15.42
C LYS A 174 1.30 7.47 14.71
N VAL A 175 1.29 7.37 13.39
CA VAL A 175 2.51 7.07 12.59
C VAL A 175 3.51 8.21 12.71
N ASN A 176 3.06 9.46 12.56
CA ASN A 176 3.92 10.65 12.63
C ASN A 176 4.57 10.81 14.00
N GLN A 177 3.83 10.57 15.09
CA GLN A 177 4.37 10.57 16.44
C GLN A 177 5.44 9.49 16.63
N HIS A 178 5.21 8.28 16.11
CA HIS A 178 6.21 7.21 16.18
C HIS A 178 7.48 7.58 15.39
N MET A 179 7.35 8.10 14.16
CA MET A 179 8.49 8.56 13.35
C MET A 179 9.27 9.70 14.03
N ALA A 180 8.58 10.67 14.63
CA ALA A 180 9.20 11.77 15.35
C ALA A 180 9.99 11.30 16.59
N ARG A 181 9.43 10.33 17.34
CA ARG A 181 10.12 9.70 18.48
C ARG A 181 11.36 8.95 18.03
N ALA A 182 11.27 8.15 16.98
CA ALA A 182 12.40 7.40 16.43
C ALA A 182 13.54 8.33 15.98
N ALA A 183 13.22 9.44 15.32
CA ALA A 183 14.20 10.45 14.90
C ALA A 183 14.90 11.13 16.09
N ALA A 184 14.19 11.35 17.20
CA ALA A 184 14.74 12.03 18.37
C ALA A 184 15.78 11.19 19.15
N VAL A 185 15.75 9.87 19.02
CA VAL A 185 16.63 8.95 19.76
C VAL A 185 17.72 8.32 18.87
N ASP A 186 17.91 8.84 17.65
CA ASP A 186 18.83 8.28 16.64
C ASP A 186 18.63 6.76 16.46
N ALA A 187 17.36 6.32 16.53
CA ALA A 187 17.02 4.92 16.30
C ALA A 187 17.38 4.53 14.86
N LYS A 188 17.61 3.22 14.64
CA LYS A 188 17.85 2.68 13.30
C LYS A 188 16.80 3.24 12.33
N PRO A 189 17.22 3.72 11.14
CA PRO A 189 16.30 4.30 10.17
C PRO A 189 15.18 3.30 9.87
N ALA A 190 13.94 3.81 9.88
CA ALA A 190 12.75 3.04 9.59
C ALA A 190 12.90 2.26 8.27
N ASP A 191 12.34 1.04 8.22
CA ASP A 191 12.35 0.22 7.01
C ASP A 191 11.80 1.02 5.83
N VAL A 192 12.63 1.21 4.80
CA VAL A 192 12.31 1.95 3.58
C VAL A 192 11.04 1.40 2.93
N TYR A 193 10.84 0.08 2.99
CA TYR A 193 9.64 -0.56 2.47
C TYR A 193 8.39 -0.12 3.25
N MET A 194 8.39 -0.23 4.59
CA MET A 194 7.24 0.17 5.41
C MET A 194 6.98 1.67 5.33
N ARG A 195 8.03 2.49 5.23
CA ARG A 195 7.91 3.94 5.02
C ARG A 195 7.25 4.25 3.67
N ASN A 196 7.65 3.57 2.60
CA ASN A 196 7.03 3.76 1.28
C ASN A 196 5.61 3.21 1.22
N LEU A 197 5.30 2.16 1.98
CA LEU A 197 3.92 1.68 2.15
C LEU A 197 3.07 2.73 2.88
N HIS A 198 3.59 3.34 3.95
CA HIS A 198 2.93 4.46 4.64
C HIS A 198 2.65 5.63 3.67
N TYR A 199 3.65 6.13 2.94
CA TYR A 199 3.45 7.23 2.00
C TYR A 199 2.49 6.87 0.86
N THR A 200 2.51 5.62 0.41
CA THR A 200 1.52 5.14 -0.57
C THR A 200 0.10 5.22 0.00
N ALA A 201 -0.09 4.82 1.26
CA ALA A 201 -1.38 4.95 1.95
C ALA A 201 -1.79 6.41 2.18
N VAL A 202 -0.85 7.32 2.49
CA VAL A 202 -1.11 8.77 2.56
C VAL A 202 -1.64 9.29 1.22
N ILE A 203 -0.95 8.98 0.11
CA ILE A 203 -1.38 9.39 -1.24
C ILE A 203 -2.78 8.88 -1.56
N LYS A 204 -3.09 7.62 -1.20
CA LYS A 204 -4.40 7.01 -1.45
C LYS A 204 -5.48 7.62 -0.55
N GLY A 205 -5.28 7.65 0.76
CA GLY A 205 -6.26 8.15 1.73
C GLY A 205 -6.59 9.63 1.51
N HIS A 206 -5.57 10.49 1.54
CA HIS A 206 -5.76 11.94 1.35
C HIS A 206 -6.19 12.28 -0.09
N GLY A 207 -5.73 11.51 -1.09
CA GLY A 207 -6.22 11.66 -2.46
C GLY A 207 -7.74 11.47 -2.55
N HIS A 208 -8.29 10.43 -1.90
CA HIS A 208 -9.74 10.21 -1.85
C HIS A 208 -10.47 11.28 -1.04
N ILE A 209 -9.92 11.77 0.07
CA ILE A 209 -10.49 12.90 0.81
C ILE A 209 -10.53 14.17 -0.04
N SER A 210 -9.49 14.47 -0.82
CA SER A 210 -9.47 15.61 -1.74
C SER A 210 -10.55 15.48 -2.82
N LEU A 211 -10.75 14.28 -3.38
CA LEU A 211 -11.80 14.01 -4.36
C LEU A 211 -13.20 14.13 -3.73
N LEU A 212 -13.36 13.68 -2.49
CA LEU A 212 -14.62 13.82 -1.74
C LEU A 212 -14.94 15.30 -1.47
N CYS A 213 -13.93 16.13 -1.20
CA CYS A 213 -14.11 17.58 -1.07
C CYS A 213 -14.62 18.19 -2.37
N ASN A 214 -14.02 17.83 -3.53
CA ASN A 214 -14.50 18.27 -4.84
C ASN A 214 -15.97 17.86 -5.01
N PHE A 215 -16.28 16.59 -4.79
CA PHE A 215 -17.63 16.03 -4.92
C PHE A 215 -18.64 16.84 -4.10
N LEU A 216 -18.39 17.03 -2.80
CA LEU A 216 -19.29 17.76 -1.89
C LEU A 216 -19.48 19.23 -2.26
N ALA A 217 -18.53 19.87 -2.93
CA ALA A 217 -18.66 21.27 -3.33
C ALA A 217 -19.76 21.49 -4.38
N HIS A 218 -20.12 20.45 -5.15
CA HIS A 218 -21.25 20.51 -6.10
C HIS A 218 -22.62 20.39 -5.42
N ARG A 219 -22.68 20.09 -4.13
CA ARG A 219 -23.95 19.92 -3.42
C ARG A 219 -24.54 21.26 -2.97
N ALA A 220 -25.56 21.72 -3.70
CA ALA A 220 -26.35 22.87 -3.28
C ALA A 220 -26.97 22.65 -1.88
N GLY A 221 -26.83 23.62 -0.99
CA GLY A 221 -27.39 23.55 0.36
C GLY A 221 -26.69 22.56 1.31
N SER A 222 -25.43 22.20 1.05
CA SER A 222 -24.67 21.39 1.99
C SER A 222 -24.54 22.07 3.36
N ARG A 223 -24.62 21.28 4.41
CA ARG A 223 -24.32 21.65 5.81
C ARG A 223 -22.84 21.93 6.03
N ILE A 224 -21.97 21.41 5.16
CA ILE A 224 -20.53 21.64 5.22
C ILE A 224 -20.21 22.88 4.40
N SER A 225 -19.54 23.86 5.02
CA SER A 225 -19.22 25.11 4.35
C SER A 225 -18.14 24.92 3.27
N LEU A 226 -18.22 25.70 2.18
CA LEU A 226 -17.20 25.71 1.14
C LEU A 226 -15.80 26.04 1.68
N GLY A 227 -15.71 26.91 2.69
CA GLY A 227 -14.45 27.22 3.37
C GLY A 227 -13.84 25.99 4.07
N ARG A 228 -14.67 25.15 4.72
CA ARG A 228 -14.23 23.89 5.33
C ARG A 228 -13.74 22.90 4.28
N LEU A 229 -14.49 22.74 3.18
CA LEU A 229 -14.09 21.88 2.05
C LEU A 229 -12.78 22.33 1.41
N ARG A 230 -12.62 23.65 1.18
CA ARG A 230 -11.40 24.23 0.60
C ARG A 230 -10.20 24.01 1.50
N GLY A 231 -10.34 24.27 2.80
CA GLY A 231 -9.28 24.04 3.79
C GLY A 231 -8.86 22.57 3.85
N GLN A 232 -9.84 21.66 3.92
CA GLN A 232 -9.56 20.21 3.97
C GLN A 232 -8.90 19.71 2.68
N ARG A 233 -9.36 20.19 1.51
CA ARG A 233 -8.76 19.86 0.22
C ARG A 233 -7.31 20.32 0.14
N ALA A 234 -7.02 21.55 0.55
CA ALA A 234 -5.66 22.10 0.55
C ALA A 234 -4.73 21.26 1.44
N GLN A 235 -5.17 20.90 2.65
CA GLN A 235 -4.42 20.03 3.55
C GLN A 235 -4.15 18.65 2.94
N ALA A 236 -5.20 18.03 2.37
CA ALA A 236 -5.07 16.71 1.74
C ALA A 236 -4.10 16.73 0.57
N LEU A 237 -4.17 17.76 -0.29
CA LEU A 237 -3.25 17.91 -1.41
C LEU A 237 -1.80 18.13 -0.96
N GLN A 238 -1.59 18.91 0.11
CA GLN A 238 -0.26 19.10 0.69
C GLN A 238 0.32 17.77 1.19
N ALA A 239 -0.48 16.97 1.90
CA ALA A 239 -0.06 15.64 2.36
C ALA A 239 0.29 14.71 1.20
N VAL A 240 -0.54 14.69 0.14
CA VAL A 240 -0.27 13.91 -1.08
C VAL A 240 1.05 14.33 -1.74
N GLN A 241 1.31 15.64 -1.90
CA GLN A 241 2.55 16.10 -2.53
C GLN A 241 3.78 15.75 -1.68
N ALA A 242 3.71 15.94 -0.36
CA ALA A 242 4.80 15.62 0.54
C ALA A 242 5.13 14.11 0.54
N ALA A 243 4.10 13.25 0.55
CA ALA A 243 4.27 11.81 0.48
C ALA A 243 4.82 11.34 -0.88
N ALA A 244 4.32 11.91 -1.98
CA ALA A 244 4.84 11.63 -3.32
C ALA A 244 6.32 12.01 -3.44
N ARG A 245 6.70 13.19 -2.95
CA ARG A 245 8.09 13.62 -2.91
C ARG A 245 8.95 12.69 -2.05
N SER A 246 8.46 12.30 -0.88
CA SER A 246 9.18 11.37 0.02
C SER A 246 9.42 9.99 -0.60
N ILE A 247 8.48 9.49 -1.43
CA ILE A 247 8.68 8.26 -2.21
C ILE A 247 9.77 8.46 -3.26
N LEU A 248 9.75 9.58 -3.99
CA LEU A 248 10.76 9.88 -5.01
C LEU A 248 12.14 10.01 -4.38
N ASP A 249 12.29 10.81 -3.33
CA ASP A 249 13.55 11.00 -2.58
C ASP A 249 14.08 9.70 -1.94
N SER A 250 13.22 8.67 -1.78
CA SER A 250 13.61 7.36 -1.27
C SER A 250 14.18 6.41 -2.33
N LEU A 251 14.17 6.81 -3.61
CA LEU A 251 14.69 5.97 -4.68
C LEU A 251 16.17 5.66 -4.42
N PRO A 252 16.56 4.37 -4.46
CA PRO A 252 17.96 3.98 -4.34
C PRO A 252 18.85 4.75 -5.31
N GLU A 253 20.06 5.14 -4.89
CA GLU A 253 21.03 5.82 -5.76
C GLU A 253 21.34 5.01 -7.03
N SER A 254 21.23 3.67 -6.97
CA SER A 254 21.36 2.76 -8.10
C SER A 254 20.28 2.95 -9.18
N LEU A 255 19.17 3.64 -8.87
CA LEU A 255 18.15 4.06 -9.81
C LEU A 255 18.38 5.48 -10.36
N TYR A 256 19.24 6.28 -9.73
CA TYR A 256 19.45 7.69 -10.06
C TYR A 256 20.53 7.94 -11.12
N TYR A 257 21.36 6.95 -11.49
CA TYR A 257 22.48 7.19 -12.41
C TYR A 257 22.79 6.04 -13.36
N SER A 258 23.31 6.44 -14.52
CA SER A 258 23.96 5.67 -15.59
C SER A 258 25.10 4.74 -15.15
N ALA A 259 25.45 4.68 -13.86
CA ALA A 259 26.53 3.85 -13.33
C ALA A 259 26.27 2.33 -13.40
N VAL A 260 25.00 1.92 -13.53
CA VAL A 260 24.65 0.51 -13.87
C VAL A 260 24.85 0.24 -15.36
N ALA A 261 24.77 1.26 -16.22
CA ALA A 261 24.95 1.10 -17.67
C ALA A 261 26.43 0.94 -18.08
N ASP A 262 27.38 1.47 -17.30
CA ASP A 262 28.82 1.37 -17.56
C ASP A 262 29.48 0.13 -16.94
N ARG A 263 28.80 -0.56 -16.02
CA ARG A 263 29.27 -1.84 -15.50
C ARG A 263 28.47 -2.92 -16.20
N GLY A 264 29.10 -3.62 -17.15
CA GLY A 264 28.54 -4.82 -17.80
C GLY A 264 28.24 -5.99 -16.86
N ASP A 265 28.12 -5.77 -15.55
CA ASP A 265 27.69 -6.73 -14.56
C ASP A 265 26.17 -6.66 -14.42
N GLU A 266 25.52 -7.81 -14.60
CA GLU A 266 24.10 -8.00 -14.27
C GLU A 266 23.83 -7.42 -12.88
N ALA A 267 22.88 -6.50 -12.78
CA ALA A 267 22.52 -5.89 -11.50
C ALA A 267 22.22 -7.00 -10.47
N GLY A 268 23.01 -7.06 -9.40
CA GLY A 268 22.91 -8.12 -8.42
C GLY A 268 21.49 -8.25 -7.85
N PRO A 269 21.08 -9.45 -7.36
CA PRO A 269 19.71 -9.73 -6.94
C PRO A 269 19.09 -8.69 -5.99
N ARG A 270 19.90 -8.09 -5.11
CA ARG A 270 19.46 -7.04 -4.18
C ARG A 270 18.96 -5.78 -4.90
N VAL A 271 19.67 -5.31 -5.92
CA VAL A 271 19.30 -4.11 -6.70
C VAL A 271 17.99 -4.35 -7.43
N LEU A 272 17.83 -5.53 -8.04
CA LEU A 272 16.57 -5.94 -8.66
C LEU A 272 15.42 -5.92 -7.65
N PHE A 273 15.61 -6.44 -6.43
CA PHE A 273 14.56 -6.43 -5.41
C PHE A 273 14.21 -5.04 -4.90
N ASP A 274 15.20 -4.17 -4.70
CA ASP A 274 14.95 -2.79 -4.30
C ASP A 274 14.21 -2.02 -5.41
N ALA A 275 14.53 -2.28 -6.68
CA ALA A 275 13.77 -1.76 -7.82
C ALA A 275 12.32 -2.28 -7.85
N LEU A 276 12.11 -3.58 -7.61
CA LEU A 276 10.77 -4.17 -7.56
C LEU A 276 9.90 -3.51 -6.48
N LYS A 277 10.47 -3.24 -5.28
CA LYS A 277 9.76 -2.57 -4.17
C LYS A 277 9.23 -1.18 -4.52
N MET A 278 9.86 -0.50 -5.48
CA MET A 278 9.47 0.86 -5.87
C MET A 278 8.37 0.89 -6.92
N ILE A 279 8.07 -0.20 -7.61
CA ILE A 279 7.09 -0.21 -8.71
C ILE A 279 5.72 0.26 -8.22
N TRP A 280 5.24 -0.28 -7.10
CA TRP A 280 3.91 0.06 -6.60
C TRP A 280 3.82 1.51 -6.06
N PRO A 281 4.72 1.97 -5.17
CA PRO A 281 4.76 3.37 -4.75
C PRO A 281 4.83 4.36 -5.93
N LEU A 282 5.70 4.11 -6.92
CA LEU A 282 5.83 4.97 -8.09
C LEU A 282 4.57 4.93 -8.99
N THR A 283 3.95 3.76 -9.13
CA THR A 283 2.68 3.62 -9.86
C THR A 283 1.56 4.41 -9.18
N CYS A 284 1.51 4.39 -7.84
CA CYS A 284 0.57 5.19 -7.07
C CYS A 284 0.80 6.70 -7.31
N VAL A 285 2.06 7.16 -7.30
CA VAL A 285 2.39 8.56 -7.63
C VAL A 285 1.95 8.92 -9.05
N LEU A 286 2.24 8.05 -10.03
CA LEU A 286 1.94 8.29 -11.44
C LEU A 286 0.43 8.36 -11.73
N LEU A 287 -0.34 7.42 -11.19
CA LEU A 287 -1.76 7.24 -11.55
C LEU A 287 -2.73 8.06 -10.70
N ASN A 288 -2.33 8.51 -9.51
CA ASN A 288 -3.23 9.26 -8.65
C ASN A 288 -3.59 10.63 -9.29
N PRO A 289 -4.87 11.02 -9.37
CA PRO A 289 -5.26 12.28 -9.98
C PRO A 289 -4.77 13.51 -9.19
N THR A 290 -4.50 13.36 -7.90
CA THR A 290 -4.16 14.47 -7.00
C THR A 290 -2.66 14.76 -6.89
N THR A 291 -1.80 13.95 -7.50
CA THR A 291 -0.34 14.21 -7.54
C THR A 291 0.03 15.24 -8.62
N SER A 292 1.06 16.04 -8.35
CA SER A 292 1.53 17.07 -9.29
C SER A 292 2.08 16.49 -10.59
N ALA A 293 2.03 17.27 -11.67
CA ALA A 293 2.59 16.88 -12.96
C ALA A 293 4.10 16.58 -12.88
N GLU A 294 4.83 17.33 -12.04
CA GLU A 294 6.26 17.13 -11.79
C GLU A 294 6.52 15.75 -11.14
N ASN A 295 5.83 15.45 -10.04
CA ASN A 295 5.96 14.16 -9.35
C ASN A 295 5.59 12.99 -10.29
N LYS A 296 4.56 13.16 -11.13
CA LYS A 296 4.18 12.17 -12.14
C LYS A 296 5.27 11.94 -13.18
N ALA A 297 5.88 13.02 -13.70
CA ALA A 297 6.94 12.92 -14.69
C ALA A 297 8.18 12.20 -14.13
N GLU A 298 8.59 12.52 -12.90
CA GLU A 298 9.71 11.86 -12.23
C GLU A 298 9.40 10.37 -11.96
N ALA A 299 8.20 10.06 -11.46
CA ALA A 299 7.78 8.68 -11.22
C ALA A 299 7.73 7.86 -12.53
N GLU A 300 7.24 8.47 -13.62
CA GLU A 300 7.22 7.83 -14.93
C GLU A 300 8.64 7.53 -15.45
N ALA A 301 9.57 8.48 -15.28
CA ALA A 301 10.97 8.29 -15.65
C ALA A 301 11.61 7.13 -14.87
N ALA A 302 11.39 7.07 -13.55
CA ALA A 302 11.88 6.00 -12.70
C ALA A 302 11.29 4.63 -13.09
N LEU A 303 9.97 4.55 -13.35
CA LEU A 303 9.32 3.33 -13.82
C LEU A 303 9.86 2.86 -15.18
N LYS A 304 10.05 3.78 -16.14
CA LYS A 304 10.65 3.48 -17.44
C LYS A 304 12.09 2.97 -17.29
N PHE A 305 12.87 3.55 -16.39
CA PHE A 305 14.22 3.09 -16.09
C PHE A 305 14.20 1.66 -15.54
N ILE A 306 13.40 1.40 -14.49
CA ILE A 306 13.28 0.08 -13.87
C ILE A 306 12.89 -0.97 -14.92
N GLY A 307 11.89 -0.65 -15.74
CA GLY A 307 11.37 -1.58 -16.73
C GLY A 307 12.35 -1.90 -17.85
N ARG A 308 13.16 -0.94 -18.29
CA ARG A 308 14.17 -1.12 -19.35
C ARG A 308 15.42 -1.82 -18.83
N GLN A 309 15.95 -1.38 -17.69
CA GLN A 309 17.23 -1.88 -17.16
C GLN A 309 17.12 -3.26 -16.55
N PHE A 310 16.01 -3.55 -15.86
CA PHE A 310 15.85 -4.82 -15.14
C PHE A 310 14.92 -5.81 -15.86
N GLY A 311 14.47 -5.49 -17.09
CA GLY A 311 13.53 -6.32 -17.86
C GLY A 311 12.15 -6.47 -17.20
N VAL A 312 11.81 -5.59 -16.27
CA VAL A 312 10.57 -5.63 -15.48
C VAL A 312 9.44 -5.02 -16.32
N ARG A 313 8.80 -5.86 -17.15
CA ARG A 313 7.70 -5.43 -18.03
C ARG A 313 6.55 -4.75 -17.30
N GLN A 314 6.35 -5.03 -16.01
CA GLN A 314 5.32 -4.39 -15.21
C GLN A 314 5.51 -2.87 -15.12
N ALA A 315 6.75 -2.40 -14.95
CA ALA A 315 7.05 -0.98 -14.86
C ALA A 315 6.88 -0.24 -16.20
N LEU A 316 6.74 -0.97 -17.31
CA LEU A 316 6.51 -0.42 -18.66
C LEU A 316 5.04 -0.49 -19.10
N ARG A 317 4.17 -1.18 -18.35
CA ARG A 317 2.78 -1.48 -18.74
C ARG A 317 1.73 -0.96 -17.75
N THR A 318 2.11 -0.09 -16.82
CA THR A 318 1.23 0.51 -15.82
C THR A 318 0.44 1.67 -16.41
N TYR A 319 -0.56 1.37 -17.23
CA TYR A 319 -1.61 2.32 -17.58
C TYR A 319 -2.97 1.64 -17.48
N GLN A 320 -3.41 1.37 -16.25
CA GLN A 320 -4.83 1.25 -16.02
C GLN A 320 -5.41 2.65 -16.16
N THR A 321 -6.41 2.81 -17.02
CA THR A 321 -7.32 3.95 -16.93
C THR A 321 -7.91 3.92 -15.51
N PRO A 322 -7.77 4.99 -14.71
CA PRO A 322 -8.42 5.07 -13.41
C PRO A 322 -9.90 4.68 -13.56
N ALA A 323 -10.46 4.00 -12.56
CA ALA A 323 -11.90 3.75 -12.53
C ALA A 323 -12.64 5.09 -12.75
N PRO A 324 -13.73 5.10 -13.55
CA PRO A 324 -14.41 6.34 -13.88
C PRO A 324 -14.93 6.99 -12.59
N LEU A 325 -14.39 8.17 -12.26
CA LEU A 325 -14.86 8.98 -11.14
C LEU A 325 -16.08 9.81 -11.60
N PRO A 326 -17.03 10.13 -10.70
CA PRO A 326 -18.09 11.09 -11.01
C PRO A 326 -17.49 12.44 -11.39
N ALA A 327 -18.15 13.18 -12.30
CA ALA A 327 -17.63 14.44 -12.83
C ALA A 327 -17.37 15.47 -11.72
N GLU A 328 -18.22 15.45 -10.70
CA GLU A 328 -18.18 16.30 -9.51
C GLU A 328 -16.94 16.06 -8.66
N ALA A 329 -16.42 14.83 -8.62
CA ALA A 329 -15.17 14.51 -7.92
C ALA A 329 -13.93 14.93 -8.72
N GLN A 330 -14.02 14.98 -10.06
CA GLN A 330 -12.90 15.31 -10.94
C GLN A 330 -12.62 16.81 -10.98
N VAL A 331 -13.66 17.63 -11.01
CA VAL A 331 -13.53 19.09 -11.16
C VAL A 331 -13.99 19.79 -9.87
N PRO A 332 -13.11 20.52 -9.17
CA PRO A 332 -13.53 21.34 -8.03
C PRO A 332 -14.48 22.44 -8.50
N LEU A 333 -15.66 22.54 -7.89
CA LEU A 333 -16.53 23.71 -8.03
C LEU A 333 -16.22 24.69 -6.90
N ASP A 334 -15.80 25.92 -7.25
CA ASP A 334 -15.56 27.00 -6.29
C ASP A 334 -14.62 26.65 -5.11
N LEU A 335 -13.70 25.68 -5.26
CA LEU A 335 -12.67 25.30 -4.27
C LEU A 335 -11.28 25.79 -4.64
#